data_AF-A0A1P8WPL2-F1
#
_entry.id   AF-A0A1P8WPL2-F1
#
_cell.length_a   1.000
_cell.length_b   1.000
_cell.length_c   1.000
_cell.angle_alpha   90.00
_cell.angle_beta   90.00
_cell.angle_gamma   90.00
#
_symmetry.space_group_name_H-M   'P 1'
#
loop_
_entity.id
_entity.type
_entity.pdbx_description
1 polymer ?
#
loop_
_entity_poly.entity_id
_entity_poly.type
_entity_poly.pdbx_seq_one_letter_code
_entity_poly.pdbx_strand_id
1 'polypeptide(L)'
;MVRANCYRLDGSWSDNRYRRERAAILNYLTTILVPILLVGSTVFVGATLIFTHVMPAGLIVRSVKDFNIDPAVWRENLKDERAEYTAFQKQRGIEGERAQKIQSGLWHGWPVYAGVALLLGTCATLGFVRCARAGVIELAAGIRKRRAVYARGDVFRMARAAEEAMQSEIEGPATDDPDKDEPQAV
;
A
#
# COMPACT_ATOMS: atom_id res chain seq x y z
N MET A 1 -16.69 4.09 10.28
CA MET A 1 -17.66 3.91 9.17
C MET A 1 -17.78 2.46 8.68
N VAL A 2 -16.71 1.67 8.58
CA VAL A 2 -16.77 0.28 8.07
C VAL A 2 -17.56 -0.66 9.00
N ARG A 3 -17.34 -0.58 10.31
CA ARG A 3 -18.11 -1.37 11.31
C ARG A 3 -19.62 -1.17 11.21
N ALA A 4 -20.08 0.04 10.85
CA ALA A 4 -21.51 0.34 10.71
C ALA A 4 -22.17 -0.41 9.55
N ASN A 5 -21.42 -0.75 8.48
CA ASN A 5 -21.94 -1.56 7.37
C ASN A 5 -22.08 -3.05 7.71
N CYS A 6 -21.47 -3.51 8.80
CA CYS A 6 -21.53 -4.90 9.23
C CYS A 6 -22.79 -5.21 10.04
N TYR A 7 -23.39 -4.18 10.65
CA TYR A 7 -24.68 -4.26 11.31
C TYR A 7 -25.80 -4.22 10.27
N ARG A 8 -26.85 -4.99 10.52
CA ARG A 8 -28.10 -4.97 9.78
C ARG A 8 -29.04 -3.91 10.34
N LEU A 9 -30.14 -3.64 9.63
CA LEU A 9 -31.16 -2.67 10.07
C LEU A 9 -31.84 -3.08 11.39
N ASP A 10 -31.87 -4.37 11.72
CA ASP A 10 -32.35 -4.90 13.00
C ASP A 10 -31.30 -4.79 14.14
N GLY A 11 -30.13 -4.22 13.86
CA GLY A 11 -29.02 -4.12 14.81
C GLY A 11 -28.17 -5.40 14.94
N SER A 12 -28.51 -6.49 14.27
CA SER A 12 -27.75 -7.75 14.32
C SER A 12 -26.45 -7.67 13.49
N TRP A 13 -25.41 -8.36 13.95
CA TRP A 13 -24.13 -8.42 13.25
C TRP A 13 -24.16 -9.46 12.12
N SER A 14 -23.63 -9.11 10.94
CA SER A 14 -23.52 -10.04 9.82
C SER A 14 -22.07 -10.35 9.45
N ASP A 15 -21.63 -11.57 9.73
CA ASP A 15 -20.27 -12.03 9.43
C ASP A 15 -19.93 -12.06 7.93
N ASN A 16 -20.90 -12.37 7.07
CA ASN A 16 -20.72 -12.28 5.63
C ASN A 16 -20.44 -10.83 5.14
N ARG A 17 -21.05 -9.82 5.77
CA ARG A 17 -20.77 -8.40 5.44
C ARG A 17 -19.38 -8.01 5.92
N TYR A 18 -18.99 -8.47 7.10
CA TYR A 18 -17.66 -8.26 7.65
C TYR A 18 -16.55 -8.82 6.75
N ARG A 19 -16.67 -10.08 6.30
CA ARG A 19 -15.69 -10.69 5.37
C ARG A 19 -15.56 -9.91 4.06
N ARG A 20 -16.68 -9.46 3.49
CA ARG A 20 -16.69 -8.66 2.24
C ARG A 20 -16.06 -7.28 2.42
N GLU A 21 -16.34 -6.59 3.51
CA GLU A 21 -15.69 -5.29 3.78
C GLU A 21 -14.20 -5.45 4.09
N ARG A 22 -13.80 -6.51 4.80
CA ARG A 22 -12.39 -6.83 5.04
C ARG A 22 -11.63 -7.08 3.72
N ALA A 23 -12.20 -7.86 2.80
CA ALA A 23 -11.61 -8.12 1.49
C ALA A 23 -11.48 -6.82 0.66
N ALA A 24 -12.49 -5.95 0.68
CA ALA A 24 -12.45 -4.68 -0.03
C ALA A 24 -11.37 -3.74 0.53
N ILE A 25 -11.18 -3.71 1.85
CA ILE A 25 -10.12 -2.92 2.50
C ILE A 25 -8.75 -3.47 2.16
N LEU A 26 -8.58 -4.80 2.17
CA LEU A 26 -7.32 -5.44 1.78
C LEU A 26 -6.95 -5.10 0.33
N ASN A 27 -7.90 -5.17 -0.60
CA ASN A 27 -7.66 -4.78 -2.00
C ASN A 27 -7.27 -3.30 -2.14
N TYR A 28 -7.87 -2.40 -1.37
CA TYR A 28 -7.47 -1.00 -1.37
C TYR A 28 -6.05 -0.82 -0.82
N LEU A 29 -5.73 -1.49 0.29
CA LEU A 29 -4.40 -1.49 0.89
C LEU A 29 -3.35 -2.01 -0.08
N THR A 30 -3.59 -3.12 -0.77
CA THR A 30 -2.65 -3.66 -1.77
C THR A 30 -2.50 -2.71 -2.96
N THR A 31 -3.58 -2.08 -3.41
CA THR A 31 -3.54 -1.11 -4.53
C THR A 31 -2.66 0.11 -4.22
N ILE A 32 -2.57 0.53 -2.95
CA ILE A 32 -1.69 1.63 -2.51
C ILE A 32 -0.29 1.11 -2.16
N LEU A 33 -0.19 -0.05 -1.53
CA LEU A 33 1.07 -0.61 -1.07
C LEU A 33 1.97 -1.00 -2.25
N VAL A 34 1.42 -1.57 -3.31
CA VAL A 34 2.17 -1.99 -4.52
C VAL A 34 2.99 -0.85 -5.12
N PRO A 35 2.41 0.33 -5.45
CA PRO A 35 3.19 1.41 -6.02
C PRO A 35 4.19 2.02 -5.01
N ILE A 36 3.89 2.04 -3.71
CA ILE A 36 4.86 2.46 -2.68
C ILE A 36 6.07 1.52 -2.67
N LEU A 37 5.85 0.21 -2.69
CA LEU A 37 6.92 -0.79 -2.73
C LEU A 37 7.72 -0.73 -4.03
N LEU A 38 7.06 -0.44 -5.15
CA LEU A 38 7.73 -0.33 -6.46
C LEU A 38 8.64 0.91 -6.52
N VAL A 39 8.18 2.06 -6.02
CA VAL A 39 9.03 3.25 -5.87
C VAL A 39 10.14 3.02 -4.85
N GLY A 40 9.82 2.43 -3.68
CA GLY A 40 10.82 2.15 -2.65
C GLY A 40 11.91 1.19 -3.12
N SER A 41 11.55 0.11 -3.83
CA SER A 41 12.51 -0.87 -4.36
C SER A 41 13.39 -0.30 -5.46
N THR A 42 12.84 0.50 -6.39
CA THR A 42 13.64 1.15 -7.44
C THR A 42 14.65 2.14 -6.86
N VAL A 43 14.26 2.95 -5.88
CA VAL A 43 15.18 3.85 -5.16
C VAL A 43 16.26 3.05 -4.42
N PHE A 44 15.85 1.98 -3.73
CA PHE A 44 16.77 1.13 -2.99
C PHE A 44 17.81 0.46 -3.90
N VAL A 45 17.40 -0.12 -5.03
CA VAL A 45 18.27 -0.77 -6.02
C VAL A 45 19.22 0.26 -6.65
N GLY A 46 18.71 1.44 -7.03
CA GLY A 46 19.55 2.50 -7.57
C GLY A 46 20.61 2.97 -6.57
N ALA A 47 20.22 3.21 -5.31
CA ALA A 47 21.13 3.61 -4.25
C ALA A 47 22.19 2.54 -3.96
N THR A 48 21.79 1.26 -3.87
CA THR A 48 22.73 0.16 -3.63
C THR A 48 23.72 0.00 -4.78
N LEU A 49 23.30 0.11 -6.04
CA LEU A 49 24.20 0.07 -7.19
C LEU A 49 25.24 1.19 -7.15
N ILE A 50 24.82 2.42 -6.79
CA ILE A 50 25.74 3.56 -6.67
C ILE A 50 26.73 3.31 -5.52
N PHE A 51 26.23 2.93 -4.35
CA PHE A 51 27.07 2.71 -3.16
C PHE A 51 28.03 1.54 -3.29
N THR A 52 27.66 0.55 -4.09
CA THR A 52 28.52 -0.61 -4.32
C THR A 52 29.50 -0.37 -5.46
N HIS A 53 29.11 0.25 -6.57
CA HIS A 53 29.94 0.29 -7.78
C HIS A 53 30.61 1.63 -8.09
N VAL A 54 30.09 2.74 -7.58
CA VAL A 54 30.58 4.09 -7.94
C VAL A 54 31.43 4.67 -6.82
N MET A 55 30.87 4.74 -5.61
CA MET A 55 31.55 5.28 -4.42
C MET A 55 30.85 4.78 -3.16
N PRO A 56 31.59 4.33 -2.12
CA PRO A 56 30.98 3.86 -0.89
C PRO A 56 30.22 5.00 -0.19
N ALA A 57 29.06 4.67 0.39
CA ALA A 57 28.14 5.64 0.99
C ALA A 57 28.82 6.55 2.03
N GLY A 58 29.77 6.02 2.82
CA GLY A 58 30.51 6.80 3.82
C GLY A 58 31.35 7.93 3.22
N LEU A 59 31.94 7.72 2.04
CA LEU A 59 32.71 8.75 1.31
C LEU A 59 31.78 9.80 0.69
N ILE A 60 30.60 9.41 0.20
CA ILE A 60 29.60 10.36 -0.30
C ILE A 60 29.06 11.25 0.83
N VAL A 61 28.79 10.68 2.00
CA VAL A 61 28.27 11.44 3.14
C VAL A 61 29.33 12.40 3.70
N ARG A 62 30.61 11.98 3.80
CA ARG A 62 31.71 12.87 4.21
C ARG A 62 31.93 14.01 3.21
N SER A 63 31.99 13.72 1.92
CA SER A 63 32.21 14.76 0.91
C SER A 63 31.11 15.83 0.87
N VAL A 64 29.86 15.47 1.20
CA VAL A 64 28.76 16.43 1.37
C VAL A 64 28.85 17.16 2.72
N LYS A 65 29.22 16.47 3.80
CA LYS A 65 29.31 17.03 5.15
C LYS A 65 30.48 17.99 5.30
N ASP A 66 31.61 17.69 4.67
CA ASP A 66 32.86 18.44 4.72
C ASP A 66 32.93 19.50 3.60
N PHE A 67 31.80 19.76 2.93
CA PHE A 67 31.65 20.83 1.97
C PHE A 67 31.88 22.19 2.66
N ASN A 68 32.91 22.90 2.22
CA ASN A 68 33.27 24.20 2.74
C ASN A 68 33.17 25.26 1.63
N ILE A 69 32.67 26.44 1.97
CA ILE A 69 32.58 27.60 1.07
C ILE A 69 33.98 28.07 0.65
N ASP A 70 34.99 27.88 1.51
CA ASP A 70 36.39 28.16 1.17
C ASP A 70 36.97 27.05 0.27
N PRO A 71 37.30 27.35 -1.00
CA PRO A 71 37.78 26.37 -1.96
C PRO A 71 39.20 25.86 -1.69
N ALA A 72 39.98 26.51 -0.80
CA ALA A 72 41.29 26.03 -0.37
C ALA A 72 41.14 24.89 0.65
N VAL A 73 40.31 25.12 1.68
CA VAL A 73 40.01 24.14 2.73
C VAL A 73 39.29 22.93 2.15
N TRP A 74 38.33 23.15 1.25
CA TRP A 74 37.62 22.06 0.60
C TRP A 74 38.56 21.18 -0.27
N ARG A 75 39.52 21.79 -0.97
CA ARG A 75 40.52 21.04 -1.74
C ARG A 75 41.44 20.20 -0.88
N GLU A 76 41.73 20.64 0.34
CA GLU A 76 42.56 19.89 1.28
C GLU A 76 41.80 18.68 1.82
N ASN A 77 40.55 18.86 2.24
CA ASN A 77 39.66 17.77 2.67
C ASN A 77 39.44 16.72 1.57
N LEU A 78 39.34 17.15 0.31
CA LEU A 78 39.20 16.25 -0.84
C LEU A 78 40.44 15.39 -1.11
N LYS A 79 41.65 15.78 -0.67
CA LYS A 79 42.87 14.98 -0.90
C LYS A 79 42.85 13.68 -0.10
N ASP A 80 42.41 13.76 1.15
CA ASP A 80 42.29 12.60 2.03
C ASP A 80 41.22 11.64 1.52
N GLU A 81 40.06 12.16 1.09
CA GLU A 81 39.02 11.36 0.45
C GLU A 81 39.48 10.69 -0.85
N ARG A 82 40.33 11.36 -1.63
CA ARG A 82 40.87 10.82 -2.88
C ARG A 82 41.83 9.65 -2.62
N ALA A 83 42.63 9.74 -1.57
CA ALA A 83 43.50 8.65 -1.13
C ALA A 83 42.67 7.43 -0.71
N GLU A 84 41.65 7.62 0.13
CA GLU A 84 40.73 6.55 0.55
C GLU A 84 39.97 5.94 -0.65
N TYR A 85 39.52 6.77 -1.59
CA TYR A 85 38.83 6.32 -2.80
C TYR A 85 39.74 5.48 -3.72
N THR A 86 41.00 5.88 -3.90
CA THR A 86 41.97 5.10 -4.70
C THR A 86 42.34 3.77 -4.02
N ALA A 87 42.41 3.74 -2.68
CA ALA A 87 42.59 2.50 -1.92
C ALA A 87 41.39 1.56 -2.12
N PHE A 88 40.16 2.09 -2.06
CA PHE A 88 38.93 1.33 -2.33
C PHE A 88 38.89 0.78 -3.77
N GLN A 89 39.28 1.56 -4.78
CA GLN A 89 39.34 1.11 -6.17
C GLN A 89 40.37 -0.01 -6.37
N LYS A 90 41.57 0.11 -5.77
CA LYS A 90 42.60 -0.92 -5.80
C LYS A 90 42.11 -2.22 -5.17
N GLN A 91 41.39 -2.14 -4.06
CA GLN A 91 40.83 -3.30 -3.35
C GLN A 91 39.79 -4.08 -4.19
N ARG A 92 39.13 -3.40 -5.14
CA ARG A 92 38.16 -4.00 -6.08
C ARG A 92 38.72 -4.32 -7.46
N GLY A 93 40.02 -4.10 -7.70
CA GLY A 93 40.65 -4.35 -8.99
C GLY A 93 40.15 -3.44 -10.12
N ILE A 94 39.64 -2.25 -9.80
CA ILE A 94 39.18 -1.29 -10.80
C ILE A 94 40.40 -0.48 -11.29
N GLU A 95 40.82 -0.72 -12.53
CA GLU A 95 41.92 0.04 -13.15
C GLU A 95 41.57 1.53 -13.31
N GLY A 96 42.50 2.40 -12.89
CA GLY A 96 42.30 3.86 -12.85
C GLY A 96 41.97 4.49 -14.20
N GLU A 97 42.44 3.90 -15.30
CA GLU A 97 42.17 4.39 -16.66
C GLU A 97 40.68 4.22 -17.05
N ARG A 98 40.07 3.11 -16.62
CA ARG A 98 38.63 2.83 -16.79
C ARG A 98 37.79 3.76 -15.92
N ALA A 99 38.21 3.99 -14.68
CA ALA A 99 37.53 4.89 -13.75
C ALA A 99 37.51 6.32 -14.29
N GLN A 100 38.61 6.81 -14.87
CA GLN A 100 38.71 8.18 -15.38
C GLN A 100 37.86 8.40 -16.66
N LYS A 101 37.80 7.39 -17.55
CA LYS A 101 36.87 7.40 -18.70
C LYS A 101 35.41 7.39 -18.27
N ILE A 102 35.06 6.56 -17.29
CA ILE A 102 33.69 6.50 -16.74
C ILE A 102 33.33 7.83 -16.07
N GLN A 103 34.24 8.40 -15.28
CA GLN A 103 34.00 9.65 -14.55
C GLN A 103 33.84 10.85 -15.50
N SER A 104 34.67 10.95 -16.55
CA SER A 104 34.52 12.00 -17.57
C SER A 104 33.22 11.84 -18.38
N GLY A 105 32.84 10.61 -18.74
CA GLY A 105 31.57 10.32 -19.39
C GLY A 105 30.35 10.64 -18.51
N LEU A 106 30.42 10.34 -17.21
CA LEU A 106 29.38 10.70 -16.24
C LEU A 106 29.24 12.23 -16.10
N TRP A 107 30.33 12.98 -16.10
CA TRP A 107 30.29 14.45 -16.02
C TRP A 107 29.74 15.13 -17.28
N HIS A 108 29.76 14.49 -18.44
CA HIS A 108 29.12 15.03 -19.63
C HIS A 108 27.67 14.54 -19.77
N GLY A 109 27.38 13.33 -19.26
CA GLY A 109 26.05 12.73 -19.29
C GLY A 109 25.13 13.09 -18.13
N TRP A 110 25.65 13.67 -17.03
CA TRP A 110 24.84 13.95 -15.83
C TRP A 110 23.58 14.79 -16.09
N PRO A 111 23.54 15.79 -17.00
CA PRO A 111 22.31 16.53 -17.25
C PRO A 111 21.24 15.65 -17.90
N VAL A 112 21.65 14.72 -18.77
CA VAL A 112 20.75 13.74 -19.41
C VAL A 112 20.24 12.76 -18.36
N TYR A 113 21.13 12.22 -17.51
CA TYR A 113 20.72 11.32 -16.42
C TYR A 113 19.81 12.02 -15.41
N ALA A 114 20.11 13.26 -15.05
CA ALA A 114 19.27 14.09 -14.18
C ALA A 114 17.91 14.33 -14.83
N GLY A 115 17.86 14.71 -16.11
CA GLY A 115 16.62 14.90 -16.86
C GLY A 115 15.76 13.64 -16.93
N VAL A 116 16.37 12.49 -17.23
CA VAL A 116 15.68 11.18 -17.24
C VAL A 116 15.18 10.81 -15.85
N ALA A 117 15.98 10.99 -14.79
CA ALA A 117 15.57 10.72 -13.42
C ALA A 117 14.40 11.61 -12.99
N LEU A 118 14.43 12.89 -13.37
CA LEU A 118 13.35 13.85 -13.09
C LEU A 118 12.07 13.47 -13.84
N LEU A 119 12.19 13.04 -15.09
CA LEU A 119 11.08 12.60 -15.94
C LEU A 119 10.46 11.29 -15.41
N LEU A 120 11.30 10.32 -15.02
CA LEU A 120 10.83 9.09 -14.37
C LEU A 120 10.17 9.37 -13.02
N GLY A 121 10.75 10.27 -12.21
CA GLY A 121 10.20 10.69 -10.93
C GLY A 121 8.86 11.42 -11.07
N THR A 122 8.72 12.31 -12.07
CA THR A 122 7.44 12.98 -12.38
C THR A 122 6.40 12.01 -12.94
N CYS A 123 6.77 11.10 -13.84
CA CYS A 123 5.87 10.05 -14.31
C CYS A 123 5.39 9.14 -13.18
N ALA A 124 6.30 8.71 -12.29
CA ALA A 124 5.98 7.87 -11.15
C ALA A 124 5.05 8.57 -10.16
N THR A 125 5.31 9.84 -9.82
CA THR A 125 4.46 10.63 -8.93
C THR A 125 3.09 10.91 -9.52
N LEU A 126 3.00 11.27 -10.81
CA LEU A 126 1.73 11.46 -11.50
C LEU A 126 0.93 10.15 -11.59
N GLY A 127 1.59 9.04 -11.91
CA GLY A 127 1.00 7.70 -11.90
C GLY A 127 0.47 7.33 -10.52
N PHE A 128 1.27 7.54 -9.46
CA PHE A 128 0.86 7.31 -8.08
C PHE A 128 -0.36 8.14 -7.68
N VAL A 129 -0.35 9.45 -7.96
CA VAL A 129 -1.48 10.35 -7.64
C VAL A 129 -2.74 9.93 -8.39
N ARG A 130 -2.62 9.54 -9.66
CA ARG A 130 -3.74 9.04 -10.47
C ARG A 130 -4.31 7.73 -9.91
N CYS A 131 -3.46 6.76 -9.58
CA CYS A 131 -3.86 5.49 -8.98
C CYS A 131 -4.47 5.68 -7.59
N ALA A 132 -3.87 6.53 -6.75
CA ALA A 132 -4.40 6.85 -5.42
C ALA A 132 -5.77 7.53 -5.54
N ARG A 133 -5.93 8.49 -6.45
CA ARG A 133 -7.21 9.18 -6.67
C ARG A 133 -8.27 8.23 -7.21
N ALA A 134 -7.94 7.38 -8.18
CA ALA A 134 -8.84 6.36 -8.71
C ALA A 134 -9.26 5.38 -7.61
N GLY A 135 -8.32 4.87 -6.82
CA GLY A 135 -8.59 3.98 -5.69
C GLY A 135 -9.48 4.61 -4.62
N VAL A 136 -9.27 5.89 -4.29
CA VAL A 136 -10.12 6.61 -3.32
C VAL A 136 -11.53 6.84 -3.87
N ILE A 137 -11.67 7.22 -5.14
CA ILE A 137 -12.98 7.42 -5.78
C ILE A 137 -13.73 6.10 -5.87
N GLU A 138 -13.05 5.03 -6.27
CA GLU A 138 -13.62 3.69 -6.36
C GLU A 138 -14.00 3.14 -4.98
N LEU A 139 -13.20 3.42 -3.95
CA LEU A 139 -13.56 3.10 -2.57
C LEU A 139 -14.82 3.85 -2.13
N ALA A 140 -14.90 5.16 -2.38
CA ALA A 140 -16.04 5.99 -1.99
C ALA A 140 -17.32 5.63 -2.76
N ALA A 141 -17.23 5.33 -4.05
CA ALA A 141 -18.33 4.84 -4.86
C ALA A 141 -18.74 3.41 -4.45
N GLY A 142 -17.76 2.54 -4.20
CA GLY A 142 -17.95 1.16 -3.76
C GLY A 142 -18.64 1.06 -2.41
N ILE A 143 -18.26 1.89 -1.43
CA ILE A 143 -18.93 1.96 -0.12
C ILE A 143 -20.39 2.37 -0.28
N ARG A 144 -20.68 3.38 -1.11
CA ARG A 144 -22.06 3.82 -1.38
C ARG A 144 -22.89 2.74 -2.05
N LYS A 145 -22.34 2.06 -3.07
CA LYS A 145 -23.02 0.97 -3.78
C LYS A 145 -23.31 -0.21 -2.85
N ARG A 146 -22.34 -0.62 -2.02
CA ARG A 146 -22.52 -1.72 -1.05
C ARG A 146 -23.56 -1.38 0.02
N ARG A 147 -23.56 -0.15 0.54
CA ARG A 147 -24.62 0.33 1.46
C ARG A 147 -26.01 0.20 0.85
N ALA A 148 -26.19 0.65 -0.39
CA ALA A 148 -27.48 0.57 -1.07
C ALA A 148 -27.95 -0.89 -1.25
N VAL A 149 -27.04 -1.80 -1.63
CA VAL A 149 -27.34 -3.23 -1.76
C VAL A 149 -27.71 -3.86 -0.42
N TYR A 150 -26.96 -3.55 0.63
CA TYR A 150 -27.22 -4.08 1.98
C TYR A 150 -28.51 -3.57 2.59
N ALA A 151 -28.86 -2.31 2.36
CA ALA A 151 -30.13 -1.74 2.79
C ALA A 151 -31.32 -2.42 2.08
N ARG A 152 -31.26 -2.58 0.75
CA ARG A 152 -32.30 -3.29 0.00
C ARG A 152 -32.47 -4.74 0.46
N GLY A 153 -31.36 -5.44 0.68
CA GLY A 153 -31.39 -6.82 1.15
C GLY A 153 -31.94 -6.98 2.57
N ASP A 154 -31.76 -6.00 3.44
CA ASP A 154 -32.35 -6.01 4.80
C ASP A 154 -33.85 -5.73 4.74
N VAL A 155 -34.30 -4.77 3.93
CA VAL A 155 -35.73 -4.48 3.74
C VAL A 155 -36.48 -5.72 3.22
N PHE A 156 -35.91 -6.42 2.23
CA PHE A 156 -36.53 -7.63 1.67
C PHE A 156 -36.66 -8.76 2.71
N ARG A 157 -35.69 -8.87 3.61
CA ARG A 157 -35.69 -9.90 4.66
C ARG A 157 -36.66 -9.56 5.78
N MET A 158 -36.74 -8.30 6.17
CA MET A 158 -37.73 -7.81 7.14
C MET A 158 -39.15 -7.97 6.60
N ALA A 159 -39.38 -7.69 5.31
CA ALA A 159 -40.67 -7.93 4.66
C ALA A 159 -41.06 -9.42 4.73
N ARG A 160 -40.13 -10.32 4.39
CA ARG A 160 -40.36 -11.77 4.51
C ARG A 160 -40.61 -12.20 5.96
N ALA A 161 -39.84 -11.70 6.92
CA ALA A 161 -40.04 -12.02 8.33
C ALA A 161 -41.41 -11.50 8.86
N ALA A 162 -41.88 -10.35 8.36
CA ALA A 162 -43.20 -9.83 8.67
C ALA A 162 -44.32 -10.67 8.05
N GLU A 163 -44.14 -11.15 6.81
CA GLU A 163 -45.07 -12.10 6.17
C GLU A 163 -45.14 -13.43 6.93
N GLU A 164 -43.99 -13.99 7.32
CA GLU A 164 -43.90 -15.22 8.14
C GLU A 164 -44.56 -15.04 9.52
N ALA A 165 -44.35 -13.89 10.17
CA ALA A 165 -44.99 -13.58 11.45
C ALA A 165 -46.52 -13.46 11.32
N MET A 166 -47.00 -12.78 10.28
CA MET A 166 -48.43 -12.64 10.00
C MET A 166 -49.07 -14.00 9.69
N GLN A 167 -48.38 -14.89 8.98
CA GLN A 167 -48.84 -16.27 8.76
C GLN A 167 -48.91 -17.07 10.07
N SER A 168 -47.92 -16.93 10.95
CA SER A 168 -47.92 -17.62 12.24
C SER A 168 -49.02 -17.14 13.21
N GLU A 169 -49.44 -15.87 13.12
CA GLU A 169 -50.59 -15.36 13.88
C GLU A 169 -51.92 -15.90 13.34
N ILE A 170 -52.02 -16.12 12.02
CA ILE A 170 -53.22 -16.66 11.37
C ILE A 170 -53.38 -18.16 11.64
N GLU A 171 -52.28 -18.92 11.72
CA GLU A 171 -52.32 -20.36 12.03
C GLU A 171 -52.61 -20.67 13.51
N GLY A 172 -52.56 -19.67 14.40
CA GLY A 172 -52.88 -19.81 15.82
C GLY A 172 -51.89 -20.70 16.59
N PRO A 173 -51.80 -20.60 17.93
CA PRO A 173 -51.03 -21.55 18.70
C PRO A 173 -51.64 -22.94 18.48
N ALA A 174 -50.82 -23.92 18.10
CA ALA A 174 -51.21 -25.32 18.19
C ALA A 174 -51.72 -25.54 19.61
N THR A 175 -53.04 -25.68 19.75
CA THR A 175 -53.67 -26.02 21.01
C THR A 175 -53.05 -27.33 21.47
N ASP A 176 -52.32 -27.29 22.59
CA ASP A 176 -51.93 -28.48 23.33
C ASP A 176 -53.21 -29.30 23.56
N ASP A 177 -53.32 -30.46 22.90
CA ASP A 177 -54.38 -31.44 23.11
C ASP A 177 -54.37 -31.85 24.60
N PRO A 178 -55.38 -31.48 25.42
CA PRO A 178 -55.47 -31.91 26.78
C PRO A 178 -56.43 -33.10 26.83
N ASP A 179 -56.06 -34.24 26.27
CA ASP A 179 -56.85 -35.47 26.45
C ASP A 179 -56.03 -36.73 26.10
N LYS A 180 -55.18 -37.15 27.03
CA LYS A 180 -54.77 -38.55 27.19
C LYS A 180 -54.53 -38.86 28.66
N ASP A 181 -55.60 -38.81 29.46
CA ASP A 181 -55.68 -39.56 30.70
C ASP A 181 -56.46 -40.88 30.50
N GLU A 182 -55.99 -41.88 31.22
CA GLU A 182 -56.52 -43.23 31.49
C GLU A 182 -56.46 -44.34 30.40
N PRO A 183 -55.72 -45.42 30.71
CA PRO A 183 -56.20 -46.77 30.49
C PRO A 183 -56.79 -47.34 31.78
N GLN A 184 -57.96 -47.96 31.60
CA GLN A 184 -58.81 -48.62 32.57
C GLN A 184 -58.13 -49.76 33.32
N ALA A 185 -58.56 -49.92 34.57
CA ALA A 185 -58.29 -51.06 35.43
C ALA A 185 -58.82 -52.38 34.85
N VAL A 186 -58.02 -53.44 34.98
CA VAL A 186 -58.44 -54.84 35.15
C VAL A 186 -57.59 -55.45 36.26
#